data_AF-A0A2E5CSQ6-F1
#
_entry.id   AF-A0A2E5CSQ6-F1
#
_cell.length_a   1.000
_cell.length_b   1.000
_cell.length_c   1.000
_cell.angle_alpha   90.00
_cell.angle_beta   90.00
_cell.angle_gamma   90.00
#
_symmetry.space_group_name_H-M   'P 1'
#
loop_
_entity.id
_entity.type
_entity.pdbx_description
1 polymer ?
#
loop_
_entity_poly.entity_id
_entity_poly.type
_entity_poly.pdbx_seq_one_letter_code
_entity_poly.pdbx_strand_id
1 'polypeptide(L)'
;FEIKEFPMSTNIFFGKKFTATGGGYFRFFPYRLIRSLISKSDYTMTYFHPRDFDANQPMLEGLSPKRKFKSYFNLSTSYVKLKQLVYDFDFIDISEASKRINWDAAPRFSIDELSLKSNNK
;
A
#
# COMPACT_ATOMS: atom_id res chain seq x y z
N PHE A 1 3.79 -17.73 20.57
CA PHE A 1 3.01 -16.49 20.34
C PHE A 1 2.51 -16.54 18.90
N GLU A 2 1.38 -15.93 18.60
CA GLU A 2 0.84 -15.88 17.24
C GLU A 2 0.89 -14.44 16.71
N ILE A 3 1.20 -14.29 15.42
CA ILE A 3 1.12 -13.01 14.71
C ILE A 3 -0.05 -13.07 13.74
N LYS A 4 -0.88 -12.03 13.77
CA LYS A 4 -2.00 -11.84 12.84
C LYS A 4 -1.50 -11.06 11.62
N GLU A 5 -1.54 -11.68 10.46
CA GLU A 5 -1.07 -11.06 9.21
C GLU A 5 -2.22 -10.52 8.37
N PHE A 6 -2.01 -9.32 7.84
CA PHE A 6 -2.87 -8.72 6.82
C PHE A 6 -2.05 -8.64 5.53
N PRO A 7 -2.39 -9.42 4.49
CA PRO A 7 -1.63 -9.40 3.25
C PRO A 7 -1.75 -8.02 2.59
N MET A 8 -0.70 -7.59 1.89
CA MET A 8 -0.76 -6.37 1.10
C MET A 8 -1.62 -6.59 -0.16
N SER A 9 -2.47 -5.62 -0.49
CA SER A 9 -3.25 -5.66 -1.72
C SER A 9 -2.36 -5.48 -2.95
N THR A 10 -2.18 -6.56 -3.71
CA THR A 10 -1.42 -6.54 -4.97
C THR A 10 -2.36 -6.53 -6.17
N ASN A 11 -2.04 -5.68 -7.14
CA ASN A 11 -2.68 -5.60 -8.44
C ASN A 11 -1.72 -6.16 -9.49
N ILE A 12 -2.23 -6.66 -10.60
CA ILE A 12 -1.41 -7.15 -11.72
C ILE A 12 -1.59 -6.22 -12.91
N PHE A 13 -0.49 -5.71 -13.47
CA PHE A 13 -0.49 -4.93 -14.70
C PHE A 13 0.67 -5.39 -15.59
N PHE A 14 0.38 -5.75 -16.84
CA PHE A 14 1.32 -6.38 -17.77
C PHE A 14 2.14 -7.54 -17.15
N GLY A 15 1.47 -8.43 -16.41
CA GLY A 15 2.12 -9.58 -15.76
C GLY A 15 2.99 -9.24 -14.54
N LYS A 16 3.12 -7.96 -14.17
CA LYS A 16 3.88 -7.52 -12.99
C LYS A 16 2.94 -7.16 -11.85
N LYS A 17 3.26 -7.65 -10.65
CA LYS A 17 2.56 -7.29 -9.42
C LYS A 17 3.00 -5.90 -8.95
N PHE A 18 2.05 -5.06 -8.57
CA PHE A 18 2.30 -3.75 -7.98
C PHE A 18 1.22 -3.40 -6.95
N THR A 19 1.51 -2.46 -6.06
CA THR A 19 0.58 -2.03 -5.00
C THR A 19 0.09 -0.62 -5.32
N ALA A 20 -1.07 -0.48 -5.96
CA ALA A 20 -1.63 0.82 -6.35
C ALA A 20 -1.84 1.78 -5.17
N THR A 21 -1.98 1.23 -3.97
CA THR A 21 -2.26 1.91 -2.71
C THR A 21 -1.04 2.09 -1.79
N GLY A 22 0.17 1.86 -2.30
CA GLY A 22 1.41 2.16 -1.57
C GLY A 22 2.02 3.50 -2.01
N GLY A 23 2.67 4.22 -1.09
CA GLY A 23 3.20 5.58 -1.27
C GLY A 23 3.70 5.93 -2.68
N GLY A 24 4.77 5.29 -3.17
CA GLY A 24 5.35 5.61 -4.48
C GLY A 24 4.42 5.38 -5.68
N TYR A 25 3.71 4.26 -5.71
CA TYR A 25 2.75 3.95 -6.79
C TYR A 25 1.52 4.84 -6.72
N PHE A 26 1.04 5.15 -5.51
CA PHE A 26 -0.06 6.07 -5.30
C PHE A 26 0.26 7.47 -5.81
N ARG A 27 1.48 7.96 -5.59
CA ARG A 27 1.96 9.24 -6.17
C ARG A 27 2.04 9.17 -7.70
N PHE A 28 2.49 8.04 -8.24
CA PHE A 28 2.67 7.82 -9.66
C PHE A 28 1.37 7.74 -10.45
N PHE A 29 0.43 6.89 -10.04
CA PHE A 29 -0.76 6.59 -10.82
C PHE A 29 -1.85 7.68 -10.71
N PRO A 30 -2.62 7.89 -11.79
CA PRO A 30 -3.81 8.74 -11.75
C PRO A 30 -4.88 8.17 -10.79
N TYR A 31 -5.59 9.05 -10.09
CA TYR A 31 -6.62 8.65 -9.13
C TYR A 31 -7.73 7.78 -9.75
N ARG A 32 -8.17 8.08 -10.97
CA ARG A 32 -9.18 7.29 -11.69
C ARG A 32 -8.81 5.81 -11.83
N LEU A 33 -7.52 5.53 -12.07
CA LEU A 33 -7.02 4.16 -12.13
C LEU A 33 -7.04 3.50 -10.75
N ILE A 34 -6.55 4.20 -9.73
CA ILE A 34 -6.55 3.72 -8.34
C ILE A 34 -7.96 3.37 -7.89
N ARG A 35 -8.92 4.28 -8.09
CA ARG A 35 -10.33 4.06 -7.77
C ARG A 35 -10.89 2.83 -8.47
N SER A 36 -10.65 2.69 -9.79
CA SER A 36 -11.12 1.52 -10.56
C SER A 36 -10.53 0.21 -10.06
N LEU A 37 -9.27 0.19 -9.64
CA LEU A 37 -8.62 -1.01 -9.08
C LEU A 37 -9.21 -1.38 -7.72
N ILE A 38 -9.39 -0.39 -6.83
CA ILE A 38 -9.96 -0.62 -5.49
C ILE A 38 -11.42 -1.07 -5.60
N SER A 39 -12.25 -0.41 -6.43
CA SER A 39 -13.66 -0.77 -6.61
C SER A 39 -13.89 -2.18 -7.19
N LYS A 40 -12.87 -2.80 -7.78
CA LYS A 40 -12.93 -4.17 -8.33
C LYS A 40 -12.35 -5.22 -7.39
N SER A 41 -11.88 -4.82 -6.21
CA SER A 41 -11.21 -5.70 -5.26
C SER A 41 -12.06 -5.87 -4.01
N ASP A 42 -12.21 -7.11 -3.56
CA ASP A 42 -12.92 -7.43 -2.31
C ASP A 42 -12.12 -7.03 -1.06
N TYR A 43 -10.82 -6.73 -1.21
CA TYR A 43 -9.93 -6.39 -0.12
C TYR A 43 -8.84 -5.39 -0.54
N THR A 44 -8.84 -4.22 0.11
CA THR A 44 -7.82 -3.20 -0.06
C THR A 44 -7.19 -2.80 1.26
N MET A 45 -5.88 -2.99 1.37
CA MET A 45 -5.05 -2.44 2.43
C MET A 45 -4.19 -1.30 1.87
N THR A 46 -4.10 -0.20 2.62
CA THR A 46 -3.27 0.95 2.25
C THR A 46 -2.34 1.30 3.41
N TYR A 47 -1.14 1.74 3.08
CA TYR A 47 -0.18 2.25 4.05
C TYR A 47 0.61 3.38 3.41
N PHE A 48 0.61 4.53 4.07
CA PHE A 48 1.25 5.74 3.60
C PHE A 48 2.13 6.32 4.69
N HIS A 49 3.32 6.76 4.30
CA HIS A 49 4.16 7.56 5.18
C HIS A 49 3.70 9.03 5.10
N PRO A 50 3.70 9.84 6.18
CA PRO A 50 3.34 11.27 6.10
C PRO A 50 4.12 12.03 5.03
N ARG A 51 5.41 11.69 4.89
CA ARG A 51 6.31 12.14 3.82
C ARG A 51 5.79 11.89 2.39
N ASP A 52 4.87 10.96 2.17
CA ASP A 52 4.27 10.74 0.85
C ASP A 52 3.32 11.89 0.43
N PHE A 53 2.96 12.77 1.37
CA PHE A 53 2.01 13.87 1.19
C PHE A 53 2.56 15.25 1.55
N ASP A 54 3.80 15.33 2.03
CA ASP A 54 4.44 16.58 2.43
C ASP A 54 5.27 17.15 1.26
N ALA A 55 4.72 18.12 0.54
CA ALA A 55 5.45 18.79 -0.56
C ALA A 55 6.58 19.71 -0.07
N ASN A 56 6.56 20.11 1.20
CA ASN A 56 7.51 21.05 1.79
C ASN A 56 8.66 20.35 2.51
N GLN A 57 8.67 19.02 2.54
CA GLN A 57 9.73 18.24 3.14
C GLN A 57 11.12 18.62 2.59
N PRO A 58 12.17 18.61 3.43
CA PRO A 58 13.51 18.91 2.98
C PRO A 58 14.02 17.85 2.00
N MET A 59 14.74 18.31 0.99
CA MET A 59 15.35 17.44 0.00
C MET A 59 16.67 16.88 0.51
N LEU A 60 16.72 15.57 0.70
CA LEU A 60 17.94 14.85 1.06
C LEU A 60 19.03 15.04 0.00
N GLU A 61 20.20 15.46 0.45
CA GLU A 61 21.39 15.62 -0.37
C GLU A 61 22.04 14.26 -0.70
N GLY A 62 22.91 14.23 -1.72
CA GLY A 62 23.64 13.01 -2.11
C GLY A 62 22.79 11.90 -2.77
N LEU A 63 21.51 12.14 -3.06
CA LEU A 63 20.67 11.19 -3.77
C LEU A 63 20.98 11.17 -5.27
N SER A 64 21.10 9.97 -5.85
CA SER A 64 21.13 9.82 -7.31
C SER A 64 19.84 10.38 -7.94
N PRO A 65 19.87 10.87 -9.20
CA PRO A 65 18.70 11.46 -9.85
C PRO A 65 17.46 10.54 -9.83
N LYS A 66 17.67 9.23 -9.99
CA LYS A 66 16.61 8.21 -9.93
C LYS A 66 15.98 8.12 -8.55
N ARG A 67 16.78 8.14 -7.47
CA ARG A 67 16.28 8.11 -6.08
C ARG A 67 15.54 9.40 -5.75
N LYS A 68 16.10 10.53 -6.15
CA LYS A 68 15.49 11.85 -6.00
C LYS A 68 14.12 11.89 -6.67
N PHE A 69 14.01 11.47 -7.92
CA PHE A 69 12.72 11.39 -8.62
C PHE A 69 11.70 10.55 -7.86
N LYS A 70 12.05 9.31 -7.46
CA LYS A 70 11.13 8.44 -6.71
C LYS A 70 10.67 9.02 -5.36
N SER A 71 11.57 9.73 -4.68
CA SER A 71 11.27 10.32 -3.37
C SER A 71 10.35 11.54 -3.47
N TYR A 72 10.50 12.39 -4.48
CA TYR A 72 9.84 13.71 -4.52
C TYR A 72 8.80 13.89 -5.63
N PHE A 73 8.63 12.94 -6.53
CA PHE A 73 7.63 13.03 -7.61
C PHE A 73 6.20 13.11 -7.06
N ASN A 74 5.42 14.07 -7.57
CA ASN A 74 3.99 14.26 -7.30
C ASN A 74 3.58 14.40 -5.82
N LEU A 75 4.45 14.91 -4.95
CA LEU A 75 4.09 15.14 -3.54
C LEU A 75 2.90 16.11 -3.37
N SER A 76 2.88 17.21 -4.13
CA SER A 76 1.87 18.27 -4.01
C SER A 76 0.44 17.81 -4.33
N THR A 77 0.26 16.86 -5.26
CA THR A 77 -1.06 16.36 -5.66
C THR A 77 -1.52 15.15 -4.86
N SER A 78 -0.61 14.51 -4.12
CA SER A 78 -0.90 13.24 -3.46
C SER A 78 -1.81 13.38 -2.24
N TYR A 79 -1.71 14.49 -1.52
CA TYR A 79 -2.65 14.76 -0.42
C TYR A 79 -4.09 14.94 -0.91
N VAL A 80 -4.28 15.60 -2.06
CA VAL A 80 -5.62 15.75 -2.68
C VAL A 80 -6.19 14.39 -3.06
N LYS A 81 -5.36 13.51 -3.64
CA LYS A 81 -5.76 12.13 -3.95
C LYS A 81 -6.13 11.34 -2.69
N LEU A 82 -5.40 11.51 -1.59
CA LEU A 82 -5.74 10.86 -0.32
C LEU A 82 -7.11 11.31 0.18
N LYS A 83 -7.40 12.61 0.15
CA LYS A 83 -8.72 13.13 0.55
C LYS A 83 -9.86 12.55 -0.29
N GLN A 84 -9.64 12.43 -1.60
CA GLN A 84 -10.62 11.80 -2.49
C GLN A 84 -10.78 10.31 -2.17
N LEU A 85 -9.68 9.61 -1.92
CA LEU A 85 -9.68 8.19 -1.59
C LEU A 85 -10.49 7.88 -0.33
N VAL A 86 -10.29 8.63 0.75
CA VAL A 86 -11.01 8.42 2.03
C VAL A 86 -12.47 8.90 1.97
N TYR A 87 -12.82 9.72 0.98
CA TYR A 87 -14.19 10.14 0.73
C TYR A 87 -14.97 9.13 -0.12
N ASP A 88 -14.32 8.55 -1.14
CA ASP A 88 -14.96 7.61 -2.07
C ASP A 88 -15.12 6.19 -1.47
N PHE A 89 -14.44 5.86 -0.36
CA PHE A 89 -14.42 4.51 0.23
C PHE A 89 -14.44 4.52 1.76
N ASP A 90 -15.15 3.56 2.34
CA ASP A 90 -15.27 3.38 3.79
C ASP A 90 -14.08 2.61 4.39
N PHE A 91 -12.94 3.28 4.51
CA PHE A 91 -11.78 2.72 5.20
C PHE A 91 -12.02 2.58 6.70
N ILE A 92 -11.54 1.46 7.25
CA ILE A 92 -11.47 1.20 8.69
C ILE A 92 -10.01 1.04 9.10
N ASP A 93 -9.71 1.25 10.38
CA ASP A 93 -8.38 0.95 10.91
C ASP A 93 -8.16 -0.57 11.09
N ILE A 94 -6.91 -0.96 11.37
CA ILE A 94 -6.51 -2.36 11.54
C ILE A 94 -7.18 -3.00 12.78
N SER A 95 -7.45 -2.23 13.83
CA SER A 95 -8.11 -2.76 15.03
C SER A 95 -9.53 -3.21 14.72
N GLU A 96 -10.28 -2.38 14.00
CA GLU A 96 -11.62 -2.68 13.54
C GLU A 96 -11.63 -3.81 12.50
N ALA A 97 -10.69 -3.80 11.55
CA ALA A 97 -10.54 -4.89 10.58
C ALA A 97 -10.28 -6.23 11.27
N SER A 98 -9.43 -6.25 12.31
CA SER A 98 -9.09 -7.45 13.08
C SER A 98 -10.30 -8.06 13.79
N LYS A 99 -11.25 -7.25 14.25
CA LYS A 99 -12.50 -7.75 14.87
C LYS A 99 -13.44 -8.43 13.87
N ARG A 100 -13.36 -8.07 12.59
CA ARG A 100 -14.22 -8.60 11.53
C ARG A 100 -13.72 -9.92 10.92
N ILE A 101 -12.48 -10.30 11.22
CA ILE A 101 -11.87 -11.54 10.73
C ILE A 101 -12.15 -12.68 11.71
N ASN A 102 -12.65 -13.80 11.18
CA ASN A 102 -12.66 -15.06 11.92
C ASN A 102 -11.24 -15.67 11.92
N TRP A 103 -10.47 -15.38 12.97
CA TRP A 103 -9.09 -15.85 13.12
C TRP A 103 -8.97 -17.37 13.34
N ASP A 104 -10.05 -18.04 13.76
CA ASP A 104 -10.05 -19.50 13.92
C ASP A 104 -10.13 -20.24 12.58
N ALA A 105 -10.71 -19.59 11.56
CA ALA A 105 -10.78 -20.10 10.20
C ALA A 105 -9.61 -19.60 9.30
N ALA A 106 -8.76 -18.71 9.81
CA ALA A 106 -7.66 -18.14 9.03
C ALA A 106 -6.53 -19.17 8.83
N PRO A 107 -5.85 -19.17 7.67
CA PRO A 107 -4.67 -20.02 7.45
C PRO A 107 -3.59 -19.75 8.51
N ARG A 108 -3.02 -20.83 9.07
CA ARG A 108 -1.93 -20.78 10.04
C ARG A 108 -0.68 -21.38 9.41
N PHE A 109 0.46 -20.74 9.63
CA PHE A 109 1.76 -21.18 9.13
C PHE A 109 2.75 -21.16 10.27
N SER A 110 3.61 -22.18 10.35
CA SER A 110 4.77 -22.12 11.24
C SER A 110 5.82 -21.18 10.65
N ILE A 111 6.63 -20.54 11.52
CA ILE A 111 7.71 -19.66 11.06
C ILE A 111 8.70 -20.43 10.16
N ASP A 112 8.93 -21.71 10.47
CA ASP A 112 9.82 -22.57 9.70
C ASP A 112 9.32 -22.76 8.26
N GLU A 113 8.01 -22.87 8.03
CA GLU A 113 7.41 -22.96 6.69
C GLU A 113 7.55 -21.65 5.87
N LEU A 114 7.51 -20.49 6.52
CA LEU A 114 7.64 -19.19 5.83
C LEU A 114 9.06 -18.99 5.26
N SER A 115 10.08 -19.46 5.99
CA SER A 115 11.48 -19.37 5.56
C SER A 115 11.76 -20.09 4.24
N LEU A 116 11.10 -21.24 4.01
CA LEU A 116 11.24 -22.04 2.80
C LEU A 116 10.58 -21.39 1.57
N LYS A 117 9.49 -20.63 1.75
CA LYS A 117 8.80 -19.93 0.66
C LYS A 117 9.50 -18.63 0.25
N SER A 118 10.21 -17.96 1.16
CA SER A 118 10.91 -16.71 0.83
C SER A 118 12.14 -16.93 -0.06
N ASN A 119 12.76 -18.11 -0.01
CA ASN A 119 13.98 -18.43 -0.78
C ASN A 119 13.71 -18.83 -2.25
N ASN A 120 12.44 -18.85 -2.68
CA ASN A 120 12.03 -19.19 -4.05
C ASN A 120 11.50 -17.96 -4.83
N LYS A 121 11.97 -16.75 -4.51
CA LYS A 121 11.65 -15.50 -5.24
C LYS A 121 12.85 -14.90 -5.95
#